data_AF-A0A934Z9C1-F1
#
_entry.id   AF-A0A934Z9C1-F1
#
_cell.length_a   1.000
_cell.length_b   1.000
_cell.length_c   1.000
_cell.angle_alpha   90.00
_cell.angle_beta   90.00
_cell.angle_gamma   90.00
#
_symmetry.space_group_name_H-M   'P 1'
#
loop_
_entity.id
_entity.type
_entity.pdbx_description
1 polymer ?
#
loop_
_entity_poly.entity_id
_entity_poly.type
_entity_poly.pdbx_seq_one_letter_code
_entity_poly.pdbx_strand_id
1 'polypeptide(L)'
;MRRGALLASLLLAACASTPRPAAVTAAATAPPVADCSRFASALEGARSEPSSLRAMGVALRSAAGERTIGGDAAADERVSEARALGCVGDSALGLVRTDCGNATLVSFAGRTGTWTPRAHLSLVDAGRPGSCVRSVAEVTAVALTTAAPREFAVETEVASDDGDEASGRLLRVARLGEGGALDWYAGEVRLGFFDEATGAETRGRWDVIDELPVPRDLYVEQRPLHGGLGGEAIGSEIRRETWRVRQRVLERIDVTRERVLPTPAAPRALP
;
A
#
# COMPACT_ATOMS: atom_id res chain seq x y z
N MET A 1 33.52 -5.07 -86.37
CA MET A 1 34.07 -4.06 -85.44
C MET A 1 33.81 -4.52 -84.01
N ARG A 2 34.90 -4.66 -83.24
CA ARG A 2 35.07 -4.69 -81.76
C ARG A 2 34.01 -5.30 -80.81
N ARG A 3 34.52 -6.28 -80.03
CA ARG A 3 34.28 -6.61 -78.59
C ARG A 3 32.87 -7.17 -78.28
N GLY A 4 32.68 -8.36 -77.73
CA GLY A 4 33.50 -9.17 -76.82
C GLY A 4 32.79 -9.25 -75.48
N ALA A 5 32.54 -10.44 -74.95
CA ALA A 5 32.40 -10.71 -73.52
C ALA A 5 32.26 -12.22 -73.29
N LEU A 6 33.09 -12.72 -72.38
CA LEU A 6 33.18 -14.11 -71.97
C LEU A 6 31.91 -14.55 -71.22
N LEU A 7 31.45 -15.76 -71.53
CA LEU A 7 30.51 -16.54 -70.73
C LEU A 7 31.30 -17.31 -69.67
N ALA A 8 31.20 -16.87 -68.42
CA ALA A 8 31.69 -17.59 -67.24
C ALA A 8 30.48 -18.06 -66.42
N SER A 9 30.22 -19.36 -66.56
CA SER A 9 29.83 -20.37 -65.58
C SER A 9 29.36 -19.99 -64.16
N LEU A 10 28.45 -20.86 -63.67
CA LEU A 10 28.23 -21.29 -62.27
C LEU A 10 27.40 -20.30 -61.41
N LEU A 11 26.44 -20.67 -60.57
CA LEU A 11 26.06 -21.93 -59.93
C LEU A 11 24.63 -21.79 -59.35
N LEU A 12 23.92 -22.92 -59.35
CA LEU A 12 22.87 -23.37 -58.40
C LEU A 12 22.59 -22.50 -57.16
N ALA A 13 21.29 -22.25 -56.89
CA ALA A 13 20.61 -22.71 -55.67
C ALA A 13 19.21 -22.08 -55.57
N ALA A 14 18.19 -22.92 -55.61
CA ALA A 14 16.87 -22.58 -55.12
C ALA A 14 16.93 -22.47 -53.59
N CYS A 15 16.76 -21.27 -53.05
CA CYS A 15 16.56 -21.04 -51.63
C CYS A 15 15.16 -20.52 -51.38
N ALA A 16 14.44 -21.28 -50.54
CA ALA A 16 13.11 -21.02 -50.06
C ALA A 16 12.98 -19.64 -49.39
N SER A 17 11.87 -18.97 -49.67
CA SER A 17 11.46 -17.73 -49.03
C SER A 17 11.11 -17.97 -47.56
N THR A 18 11.94 -17.47 -46.64
CA THR A 18 11.59 -17.31 -45.23
C THR A 18 10.89 -15.96 -45.01
N PRO A 19 9.77 -15.90 -44.26
CA PRO A 19 9.16 -14.63 -43.89
C PRO A 19 10.01 -13.91 -42.84
N ARG A 20 10.18 -12.61 -43.03
CA ARG A 20 10.86 -11.68 -42.11
C ARG A 20 10.23 -11.78 -40.71
N PRO A 21 10.99 -11.97 -39.62
CA PRO A 21 10.45 -11.79 -38.29
C PRO A 21 10.10 -10.32 -38.09
N ALA A 22 8.89 -10.07 -37.58
CA ALA A 22 8.46 -8.76 -37.13
C ALA A 22 9.48 -8.20 -36.13
N ALA A 23 9.85 -6.93 -36.29
CA ALA A 23 10.72 -6.24 -35.35
C ALA A 23 10.10 -6.35 -33.95
N VAL A 24 10.79 -7.06 -33.07
CA VAL A 24 10.51 -7.03 -31.63
C VAL A 24 10.79 -5.61 -31.20
N THR A 25 9.73 -4.82 -31.04
CA THR A 25 9.79 -3.53 -30.37
C THR A 25 10.35 -3.83 -28.98
N ALA A 26 11.61 -3.44 -28.74
CA ALA A 26 12.23 -3.55 -27.43
C ALA A 26 11.27 -2.90 -26.43
N ALA A 27 10.88 -3.66 -25.41
CA ALA A 27 10.09 -3.14 -24.30
C ALA A 27 10.76 -1.85 -23.82
N ALA A 28 10.00 -0.77 -23.80
CA ALA A 28 10.48 0.49 -23.23
C ALA A 28 11.02 0.18 -21.84
N THR A 29 12.32 0.40 -21.65
CA THR A 29 12.99 0.25 -20.37
C THR A 29 12.19 1.01 -19.33
N ALA A 30 11.80 0.32 -18.25
CA ALA A 30 11.12 0.96 -17.13
C ALA A 30 11.91 2.22 -16.74
N PRO A 31 11.25 3.36 -16.51
CA PRO A 31 11.95 4.56 -16.08
C PRO A 31 12.79 4.22 -14.83
N PRO A 32 14.01 4.75 -14.70
CA PRO A 32 14.84 4.48 -13.54
C PRO A 32 14.06 4.86 -12.28
N VAL A 33 13.92 3.92 -11.34
CA VAL A 33 13.40 4.21 -10.01
C VAL A 33 14.25 5.33 -9.44
N ALA A 34 13.64 6.48 -9.18
CA ALA A 34 14.37 7.62 -8.61
C ALA A 34 14.97 7.19 -7.27
N ASP A 35 16.27 7.39 -7.09
CA ASP A 35 16.96 7.07 -5.84
C ASP A 35 16.34 7.86 -4.68
N CYS A 36 15.61 7.16 -3.81
CA CYS A 36 14.96 7.73 -2.65
C CYS A 36 15.89 8.00 -1.48
N SER A 37 17.18 7.64 -1.55
CA SER A 37 18.13 7.77 -0.44
C SER A 37 18.13 9.18 0.16
N ARG A 38 18.17 10.22 -0.67
CA ARG A 38 18.17 11.63 -0.23
C ARG A 38 16.89 12.04 0.45
N PHE A 39 15.74 11.54 -0.02
CA PHE A 39 14.46 11.78 0.64
C PHE A 39 14.39 11.06 1.99
N ALA A 40 14.83 9.80 2.03
CA ALA A 40 14.90 9.02 3.26
C ALA A 40 15.78 9.71 4.31
N SER A 41 16.95 10.21 3.93
CA SER A 41 17.83 10.96 4.84
C SER A 41 17.19 12.27 5.33
N ALA A 42 16.49 13.00 4.46
CA ALA A 42 15.79 14.23 4.85
C ALA A 42 14.64 13.94 5.82
N LEU A 43 13.88 12.87 5.60
CA LEU A 43 12.77 12.46 6.46
C LEU A 43 13.25 11.99 7.83
N GLU A 44 14.34 11.22 7.89
CA GLU A 44 14.96 10.80 9.16
C GLU A 44 15.53 12.01 9.92
N GLY A 45 16.18 12.95 9.22
CA GLY A 45 16.61 14.21 9.84
C GLY A 45 15.44 14.97 10.48
N ALA A 46 14.32 15.08 9.78
CA ALA A 46 13.14 15.76 10.29
C ALA A 46 12.46 15.04 11.47
N ARG A 47 12.58 13.71 11.58
CA ARG A 47 12.15 12.95 12.77
C ARG A 47 12.94 13.36 14.02
N SER A 48 14.24 13.64 13.88
CA SER A 48 15.11 14.03 15.00
C SER A 48 14.87 15.46 15.51
N GLU A 49 14.14 16.29 14.76
CA GLU A 49 13.83 17.68 15.09
C GLU A 49 12.31 17.96 15.05
N PRO A 50 11.60 17.92 16.19
CA PRO A 50 10.14 18.03 16.22
C PRO A 50 9.55 19.29 15.55
N SER A 51 10.28 20.40 15.55
CA SER A 51 9.90 21.64 14.84
C SER A 51 9.77 21.44 13.32
N SER A 52 10.52 20.50 12.76
CA SER A 52 10.60 20.22 11.32
C SER A 52 9.38 19.41 10.83
N LEU A 53 8.66 18.73 11.71
CA LEU A 53 7.44 17.99 11.39
C LEU A 53 6.28 18.91 10.97
N ARG A 54 6.15 20.06 11.65
CA ARG A 54 5.16 21.10 11.31
C ARG A 54 5.46 21.69 9.92
N ALA A 55 6.74 21.83 9.59
CA ALA A 55 7.21 22.24 8.26
C ALA A 55 7.00 21.15 7.18
N MET A 56 6.84 19.89 7.58
CA MET A 56 6.43 18.77 6.72
C MET A 56 4.90 18.60 6.63
N GLY A 57 4.11 19.57 7.09
CA GLY A 57 2.66 19.56 6.92
C GLY A 57 1.95 18.46 7.71
N VAL A 58 2.67 17.79 8.63
CA VAL A 58 2.09 16.90 9.63
C VAL A 58 1.46 17.79 10.69
N ALA A 59 0.14 17.96 10.62
CA ALA A 59 -0.61 18.60 11.68
C ALA A 59 -0.75 17.61 12.84
N LEU A 60 0.27 17.54 13.71
CA LEU A 60 0.09 17.04 15.06
C LEU A 60 -0.90 18.00 15.72
N ARG A 61 -2.16 17.58 15.88
CA ARG A 61 -3.17 18.44 16.48
C ARG A 61 -2.74 18.69 17.91
N SER A 62 -2.50 19.95 18.26
CA SER A 62 -2.25 20.34 19.65
C SER A 62 -3.43 19.89 20.51
N ALA A 63 -3.14 19.18 21.60
CA ALA A 63 -4.10 18.92 22.65
C ALA A 63 -4.60 20.27 23.22
N ALA A 64 -5.80 20.68 22.77
CA ALA A 64 -6.57 21.83 23.21
C ALA A 64 -6.04 23.25 22.86
N GLY A 65 -6.99 24.13 22.57
CA GLY A 65 -6.77 25.50 22.13
C GLY A 65 -6.08 26.40 23.15
N GLU A 66 -5.45 27.44 22.60
CA GLU A 66 -5.08 28.70 23.23
C GLU A 66 -4.71 28.60 24.72
N ARG A 67 -3.56 28.00 25.01
CA ARG A 67 -2.82 28.31 26.25
C ARG A 67 -1.40 28.73 25.95
N THR A 68 -1.05 29.84 26.60
CA THR A 68 0.21 30.55 26.56
C THR A 68 1.38 29.64 26.92
N ILE A 69 2.45 29.80 26.14
CA ILE A 69 3.75 29.14 26.24
C ILE A 69 4.31 29.30 27.65
N GLY A 70 4.39 28.19 28.40
CA GLY A 70 4.93 28.21 29.75
C GLY A 70 4.71 26.91 30.53
N GLY A 71 5.05 25.75 29.96
CA GLY A 71 5.14 24.51 30.75
C GLY A 71 4.90 23.22 29.96
N ASP A 72 5.95 22.41 29.92
CA ASP A 72 6.00 20.97 29.61
C ASP A 72 6.22 20.53 28.16
N ALA A 73 7.25 19.68 27.98
CA ALA A 73 7.65 19.01 26.74
C ALA A 73 7.12 17.56 26.66
N ALA A 74 6.18 17.22 27.55
CA ALA A 74 5.66 15.87 27.78
C ALA A 74 4.13 15.74 27.63
N ALA A 75 3.45 16.76 27.08
CA ALA A 75 2.04 16.67 26.63
C ALA A 75 1.90 16.56 25.09
N ASP A 76 3.03 16.47 24.39
CA ASP A 76 3.16 16.56 22.94
C ASP A 76 3.40 15.17 22.34
N GLU A 77 2.43 14.69 21.55
CA GLU A 77 2.57 13.53 20.68
C GLU A 77 3.88 13.59 19.87
N ARG A 78 4.72 12.54 19.97
CA ARG A 78 6.03 12.49 19.30
C ARG A 78 6.01 11.55 18.11
N VAL A 79 6.80 11.87 17.08
CA VAL A 79 7.00 10.95 15.95
C VAL A 79 7.84 9.77 16.39
N SER A 80 7.20 8.60 16.43
CA SER A 80 7.83 7.32 16.76
C SER A 80 8.52 6.70 15.55
N GLU A 81 7.98 6.90 14.34
CA GLU A 81 8.50 6.37 13.08
C GLU A 81 8.32 7.39 11.95
N ALA A 82 9.35 7.58 11.14
CA ALA A 82 9.25 8.27 9.86
C ALA A 82 9.97 7.42 8.80
N ARG A 83 9.25 6.99 7.76
CA ARG A 83 9.76 6.03 6.78
C ARG A 83 9.46 6.48 5.36
N ALA A 84 10.49 6.55 4.52
CA ALA A 84 10.31 6.78 3.09
C ALA A 84 9.74 5.52 2.43
N LEU A 85 8.67 5.68 1.64
CA LEU A 85 7.97 4.59 0.97
C LEU A 85 8.30 4.49 -0.52
N GLY A 86 8.59 5.62 -1.17
CA GLY A 86 8.94 5.63 -2.59
C GLY A 86 8.99 7.04 -3.20
N CYS A 87 9.57 7.12 -4.40
CA CYS A 87 9.78 8.36 -5.13
C CYS A 87 9.45 8.16 -6.61
N VAL A 88 8.85 9.18 -7.20
CA VAL A 88 8.36 9.20 -8.57
C VAL A 88 8.65 10.57 -9.16
N GLY A 89 9.71 10.66 -9.97
CA GLY A 89 10.20 11.96 -10.44
C GLY A 89 10.54 12.89 -9.28
N ASP A 90 9.92 14.07 -9.28
CA ASP A 90 10.09 15.11 -8.24
C ASP A 90 9.09 14.95 -7.07
N SER A 91 8.46 13.78 -6.94
CA SER A 91 7.50 13.48 -5.86
C SER A 91 7.97 12.33 -5.00
N ALA A 92 7.66 12.37 -3.71
CA ALA A 92 7.97 11.28 -2.77
C ALA A 92 6.81 11.04 -1.80
N LEU A 93 6.75 9.84 -1.23
CA LEU A 93 5.78 9.48 -0.19
C LEU A 93 6.52 8.99 1.05
N GLY A 94 6.13 9.52 2.21
CA GLY A 94 6.57 9.05 3.52
C GLY A 94 5.39 8.60 4.38
N LEU A 95 5.66 7.64 5.27
CA LEU A 95 4.81 7.29 6.39
C LEU A 95 5.35 7.97 7.64
N VAL A 96 4.47 8.63 8.39
CA VAL A 96 4.78 9.20 9.71
C VAL A 96 3.85 8.56 10.71
N ARG A 97 4.40 7.99 11.79
CA ARG A 97 3.65 7.47 12.92
C ARG A 97 4.10 8.12 14.21
N THR A 98 3.17 8.20 15.13
CA THR A 98 3.40 8.79 16.44
C THR A 98 3.40 7.74 17.53
N ASP A 99 3.88 8.12 18.71
CA ASP A 99 3.85 7.29 19.91
C ASP A 99 2.41 7.01 20.39
N CYS A 100 1.47 7.92 20.14
CA CYS A 100 0.05 7.71 20.38
C CYS A 100 -0.66 6.81 19.35
N GLY A 101 0.06 6.29 18.34
CA GLY A 101 -0.52 5.39 17.35
C GLY A 101 -1.30 6.08 16.21
N ASN A 102 -1.19 7.41 16.07
CA ASN A 102 -1.66 8.05 14.85
C ASN A 102 -0.69 7.71 13.70
N ALA A 103 -1.24 7.54 12.50
CA ALA A 103 -0.49 7.18 11.31
C ALA A 103 -0.95 8.03 10.13
N THR A 104 -0.01 8.64 9.42
CA THR A 104 -0.29 9.55 8.31
C THR A 104 0.65 9.27 7.13
N LEU A 105 0.09 9.19 5.92
CA LEU A 105 0.86 9.30 4.70
C LEU A 105 1.05 10.75 4.35
N VAL A 106 2.29 11.15 4.03
CA VAL A 106 2.63 12.50 3.60
C VAL A 106 3.34 12.41 2.27
N SER A 107 2.79 13.11 1.29
CA SER A 107 3.44 13.32 0.00
C SER A 107 4.26 14.59 0.02
N PHE A 108 5.37 14.54 -0.69
CA PHE A 108 6.31 15.64 -0.84
C PHE A 108 6.54 15.90 -2.31
N ALA A 109 6.79 17.16 -2.66
CA ALA A 109 7.37 17.51 -3.95
C ALA A 109 8.67 18.27 -3.73
N GLY A 110 9.64 18.01 -4.59
CA GLY A 110 10.97 18.54 -4.42
C GLY A 110 11.96 17.96 -5.42
N ARG A 111 13.06 18.68 -5.60
CA ARG A 111 14.24 18.16 -6.29
C ARG A 111 15.32 17.92 -5.25
N THR A 112 16.09 16.87 -5.49
CA THR A 112 17.15 16.34 -4.63
C THR A 112 17.76 17.37 -3.66
N GLY A 113 17.32 17.36 -2.40
CA GLY A 113 17.84 18.21 -1.32
C GLY A 113 16.85 19.22 -0.75
N THR A 114 15.71 19.48 -1.39
CA THR A 114 14.66 20.34 -0.82
C THR A 114 13.29 19.70 -1.09
N TRP A 115 12.69 19.16 -0.04
CA TRP A 115 11.38 18.51 -0.07
C TRP A 115 10.37 19.39 0.65
N THR A 116 9.24 19.64 0.00
CA THR A 116 8.14 20.41 0.58
C THR A 116 6.90 19.52 0.63
N PRO A 117 6.22 19.43 1.78
CA PRO A 117 4.99 18.66 1.87
C PRO A 117 3.92 19.21 0.93
N ARG A 118 3.10 18.32 0.36
CA ARG A 118 2.06 18.68 -0.61
C ARG A 118 0.67 18.28 -0.17
N ALA A 119 0.49 17.01 0.17
CA ALA A 119 -0.77 16.46 0.61
C ALA A 119 -0.53 15.37 1.66
N HIS A 120 -1.52 15.12 2.50
CA HIS A 120 -1.46 14.05 3.49
C HIS A 120 -2.78 13.27 3.53
N LEU A 121 -2.70 12.01 3.94
CA LEU A 121 -3.84 11.15 4.21
C LEU A 121 -3.68 10.57 5.62
N SER A 122 -4.61 10.90 6.52
CA SER A 122 -4.70 10.26 7.83
C SER A 122 -5.14 8.82 7.65
N LEU A 123 -4.33 7.89 8.14
CA LEU A 123 -4.60 6.45 8.12
C LEU A 123 -5.34 6.03 9.39
N VAL A 124 -4.88 6.56 10.52
CA VAL A 124 -5.45 6.38 11.85
C VAL A 124 -5.45 7.76 12.52
N ASP A 125 -6.62 8.17 13.00
CA ASP A 125 -6.83 9.38 13.79
C ASP A 125 -7.54 8.95 15.08
N ALA A 126 -6.94 9.23 16.23
CA ALA A 126 -7.53 8.96 17.54
C ALA A 126 -8.85 9.71 17.77
N GLY A 127 -9.23 10.64 16.87
CA GLY A 127 -10.55 11.27 16.82
C GLY A 127 -10.75 12.35 17.87
N ARG A 128 -10.00 12.29 18.99
CA ARG A 128 -9.97 13.30 20.06
C ARG A 128 -8.52 13.74 20.34
N PRO A 129 -8.25 15.05 20.43
CA PRO A 129 -6.94 15.54 20.83
C PRO A 129 -6.51 14.97 22.18
N GLY A 130 -5.29 14.43 22.27
CA GLY A 130 -4.72 13.86 23.50
C GLY A 130 -5.12 12.42 23.82
N SER A 131 -5.92 11.75 22.96
CA SER A 131 -6.15 10.31 23.07
C SER A 131 -5.12 9.53 22.25
N CYS A 132 -4.64 8.41 22.78
CA CYS A 132 -3.81 7.47 22.04
C CYS A 132 -4.65 6.25 21.68
N VAL A 133 -4.37 5.64 20.54
CA VAL A 133 -5.00 4.41 20.08
C VAL A 133 -3.95 3.37 19.78
N ARG A 134 -4.20 2.12 20.17
CA ARG A 134 -3.33 1.03 19.77
C ARG A 134 -3.64 0.68 18.32
N SER A 135 -2.73 1.04 17.41
CA SER A 135 -2.93 0.81 15.99
C SER A 135 -1.70 0.18 15.30
N VAL A 136 -1.98 -0.50 14.20
CA VAL A 136 -0.99 -0.97 13.24
C VAL A 136 -1.32 -0.33 11.90
N ALA A 137 -0.30 0.22 11.23
CA ALA A 137 -0.41 0.71 9.87
C ALA A 137 0.77 0.18 9.06
N GLU A 138 0.48 -0.62 8.04
CA GLU A 138 1.48 -1.13 7.11
C GLU A 138 1.22 -0.56 5.72
N VAL A 139 2.29 -0.19 5.03
CA VAL A 139 2.20 0.42 3.71
C VAL A 139 3.20 -0.23 2.77
N THR A 140 2.68 -0.75 1.67
CA THR A 140 3.43 -1.52 0.67
C THR A 140 3.21 -0.89 -0.69
N ALA A 141 4.30 -0.57 -1.40
CA ALA A 141 4.22 -0.11 -2.79
C ALA A 141 3.74 -1.26 -3.69
N VAL A 142 2.78 -0.98 -4.57
CA VAL A 142 2.17 -1.96 -5.48
C VAL A 142 2.09 -1.39 -6.89
N ALA A 143 1.88 -2.26 -7.88
CA ALA A 143 1.70 -1.89 -9.28
C ALA A 143 0.35 -2.43 -9.80
N LEU A 144 -0.75 -1.73 -9.51
CA LEU A 144 -2.09 -2.16 -9.91
C LEU A 144 -2.46 -1.62 -11.29
N THR A 145 -2.31 -0.32 -11.52
CA THR A 145 -2.64 0.31 -12.81
C THR A 145 -1.42 0.83 -13.55
N THR A 146 -0.31 1.01 -12.83
CA THR A 146 0.95 1.56 -13.35
C THR A 146 2.10 0.91 -12.60
N ALA A 147 3.32 1.06 -13.13
CA ALA A 147 4.52 0.64 -12.41
C ALA A 147 4.59 1.30 -11.01
N ALA A 148 5.02 0.51 -10.02
CA ALA A 148 5.39 0.99 -8.69
C ALA A 148 6.53 2.03 -8.78
N PRO A 149 6.70 2.94 -7.79
CA PRO A 149 5.93 3.08 -6.55
C PRO A 149 4.89 4.22 -6.63
N ARG A 150 3.96 4.15 -7.58
CA ARG A 150 2.88 5.16 -7.73
C ARG A 150 1.61 4.81 -6.95
N GLU A 151 1.46 3.56 -6.54
CA GLU A 151 0.30 3.06 -5.83
C GLU A 151 0.77 2.34 -4.56
N PHE A 152 0.01 2.47 -3.49
CA PHE A 152 0.38 1.98 -2.17
C PHE A 152 -0.81 1.28 -1.54
N ALA A 153 -0.67 -0.02 -1.29
CA ALA A 153 -1.58 -0.77 -0.47
C ALA A 153 -1.34 -0.38 0.99
N VAL A 154 -2.38 0.14 1.63
CA VAL A 154 -2.35 0.64 3.00
C VAL A 154 -3.27 -0.22 3.85
N GLU A 155 -2.65 -0.92 4.77
CA GLU A 155 -3.31 -1.76 5.73
C GLU A 155 -3.36 -1.07 7.09
N THR A 156 -4.54 -1.06 7.71
CA THR A 156 -4.74 -0.45 9.03
C THR A 156 -5.52 -1.39 9.93
N GLU A 157 -5.11 -1.45 11.18
CA GLU A 157 -5.83 -2.13 12.26
C GLU A 157 -5.82 -1.19 13.47
N VAL A 158 -6.99 -0.95 14.05
CA VAL A 158 -7.15 -0.16 15.28
C VAL A 158 -7.81 -1.07 16.30
N ALA A 159 -7.16 -1.28 17.43
CA ALA A 159 -7.78 -1.93 18.58
C ALA A 159 -8.66 -0.88 19.26
N SER A 160 -9.97 -1.14 19.33
CA SER A 160 -10.86 -0.32 20.15
C SER A 160 -10.69 -0.73 21.62
N ASP A 161 -10.32 0.21 22.48
CA ASP A 161 -10.32 0.00 23.93
C ASP A 161 -11.74 0.14 24.52
N ASP A 162 -12.69 0.68 23.75
CA ASP A 162 -14.04 1.03 24.19
C ASP A 162 -15.09 -0.08 23.96
N GLY A 163 -14.71 -1.25 23.41
CA GLY A 163 -15.58 -2.44 23.25
C GLY A 163 -16.79 -2.29 22.31
N ASP A 164 -17.09 -1.08 21.84
CA ASP A 164 -18.28 -0.78 21.03
C ASP A 164 -18.01 -0.75 19.52
N GLU A 165 -16.74 -0.70 19.09
CA GLU A 165 -16.35 -0.79 17.69
C GLU A 165 -15.55 -2.05 17.42
N ALA A 166 -16.13 -2.93 16.60
CA ALA A 166 -15.48 -4.06 15.98
C ALA A 166 -14.05 -3.73 15.52
N SER A 167 -13.03 -4.29 16.18
CA SER A 167 -11.67 -4.24 15.68
C SER A 167 -11.62 -4.90 14.29
N GLY A 168 -11.23 -4.11 13.29
CA GLY A 168 -11.28 -4.50 11.89
C GLY A 168 -9.98 -4.16 11.19
N ARG A 169 -9.34 -5.17 10.61
CA ARG A 169 -8.20 -4.97 9.71
C ARG A 169 -8.72 -4.60 8.34
N LEU A 170 -8.32 -3.44 7.82
CA LEU A 170 -8.80 -2.86 6.58
C LEU A 170 -7.63 -2.66 5.60
N LEU A 171 -7.94 -2.70 4.32
CA LEU A 171 -7.01 -2.44 3.23
C LEU A 171 -7.62 -1.41 2.28
N ARG A 172 -6.86 -0.35 2.03
CA ARG A 172 -7.18 0.70 1.07
C ARG A 172 -5.98 0.90 0.14
N VAL A 173 -6.19 1.52 -1.01
CA VAL A 173 -5.09 1.80 -1.94
C VAL A 173 -4.99 3.30 -2.17
N ALA A 174 -3.84 3.87 -1.80
CA ALA A 174 -3.50 5.25 -2.09
C ALA A 174 -2.72 5.34 -3.42
N ARG A 175 -2.82 6.48 -4.10
CA ARG A 175 -2.04 6.78 -5.29
C ARG A 175 -1.30 8.10 -5.13
N LEU A 176 -0.01 8.05 -5.44
CA LEU A 176 0.84 9.22 -5.64
C LEU A 176 0.76 9.65 -7.12
N GLY A 177 0.07 10.77 -7.34
CA GLY A 177 -0.02 11.47 -8.62
C GLY A 177 1.23 12.27 -8.94
N GLU A 178 1.19 12.96 -10.07
CA GLU A 178 2.23 13.92 -10.44
C GLU A 178 2.19 15.15 -9.52
N GLY A 179 3.35 15.81 -9.34
CA GLY A 179 3.45 17.01 -8.52
C GLY A 179 3.19 16.80 -7.03
N GLY A 180 3.16 15.54 -6.56
CA GLY A 180 2.89 15.19 -5.18
C GLY A 180 1.41 15.16 -4.80
N ALA A 181 0.48 15.07 -5.76
CA ALA A 181 -0.93 14.81 -5.44
C ALA A 181 -1.07 13.43 -4.77
N LEU A 182 -1.87 13.32 -3.70
CA LEU A 182 -2.03 12.09 -2.94
C LEU A 182 -3.51 11.86 -2.65
N ASP A 183 -4.06 10.77 -3.18
CA ASP A 183 -5.49 10.46 -3.08
C ASP A 183 -5.72 8.97 -2.82
N TRP A 184 -6.89 8.63 -2.28
CA TRP A 184 -7.37 7.26 -2.20
C TRP A 184 -8.03 6.85 -3.53
N TYR A 185 -7.83 5.60 -3.95
CA TYR A 185 -8.86 4.94 -4.76
C TYR A 185 -10.12 4.76 -3.91
N ALA A 186 -11.28 5.00 -4.50
CA ALA A 186 -12.55 4.80 -3.80
C ALA A 186 -12.76 3.31 -3.53
N GLY A 187 -13.27 2.98 -2.35
CA GLY A 187 -13.45 1.60 -1.91
C GLY A 187 -12.49 1.19 -0.81
N GLU A 188 -12.88 0.16 -0.08
CA GLU A 188 -12.16 -0.39 1.05
C GLU A 188 -12.39 -1.90 1.07
N VAL A 189 -11.33 -2.65 1.37
CA VAL A 189 -11.37 -4.10 1.51
C VAL A 189 -11.21 -4.45 2.97
N ARG A 190 -12.21 -5.14 3.53
CA ARG A 190 -12.08 -5.72 4.86
C ARG A 190 -11.17 -6.93 4.78
N LEU A 191 -10.08 -6.94 5.55
CA LEU A 191 -9.18 -8.09 5.63
C LEU A 191 -9.60 -9.02 6.76
N GLY A 192 -10.08 -8.51 7.89
CA GLY A 192 -10.47 -9.34 9.01
C GLY A 192 -11.54 -8.72 9.88
N PHE A 193 -12.01 -9.51 10.84
CA PHE A 193 -12.99 -9.10 11.84
C PHE A 193 -12.88 -10.02 13.04
N PHE A 194 -13.02 -9.46 14.23
CA PHE A 194 -13.21 -10.17 15.47
C PHE A 194 -14.60 -9.86 16.04
N ASP A 195 -15.36 -10.91 16.32
CA ASP A 195 -16.66 -10.82 16.98
C ASP A 195 -16.46 -11.05 18.48
N GLU A 196 -16.59 -10.01 19.30
CA GLU A 196 -16.41 -10.13 20.74
C GLU A 196 -17.49 -10.99 21.41
N ALA A 197 -18.72 -10.98 20.89
CA ALA A 197 -19.85 -11.69 21.48
C ALA A 197 -19.72 -13.21 21.30
N THR A 198 -19.23 -13.64 20.14
CA THR A 198 -19.03 -15.06 19.84
C THR A 198 -17.59 -15.51 20.07
N GLY A 199 -16.61 -14.61 20.05
CA GLY A 199 -15.18 -14.91 19.99
C GLY A 199 -14.75 -15.45 18.62
N ALA A 200 -15.57 -15.29 17.58
CA ALA A 200 -15.22 -15.69 16.23
C ALA A 200 -14.21 -14.71 15.61
N GLU A 201 -13.23 -15.23 14.88
CA GLU A 201 -12.17 -14.42 14.29
C GLU A 201 -11.92 -14.83 12.85
N THR A 202 -11.85 -13.85 11.96
CA THR A 202 -11.42 -14.03 10.57
C THR A 202 -10.20 -13.15 10.30
N ARG A 203 -9.17 -13.73 9.70
CA ARG A 203 -7.96 -13.02 9.32
C ARG A 203 -7.71 -13.10 7.82
N GLY A 204 -7.45 -11.95 7.23
CA GLY A 204 -7.17 -11.81 5.81
C GLY A 204 -5.69 -11.64 5.52
N ARG A 205 -5.30 -12.15 4.37
CA ARG A 205 -4.07 -11.80 3.67
C ARG A 205 -4.43 -11.27 2.28
N TRP A 206 -3.54 -10.46 1.73
CA TRP A 206 -3.69 -9.92 0.39
C TRP A 206 -2.38 -10.07 -0.37
N ASP A 207 -2.48 -10.08 -1.70
CA ASP A 207 -1.32 -10.20 -2.58
C ASP A 207 -1.58 -9.55 -3.96
N VAL A 208 -0.50 -9.21 -4.67
CA VAL A 208 -0.51 -8.78 -6.07
C VAL A 208 0.53 -9.62 -6.81
N ILE A 209 0.12 -10.28 -7.89
CA ILE A 209 1.00 -11.17 -8.67
C ILE A 209 1.90 -10.31 -9.56
N ASP A 210 3.14 -10.09 -9.12
CA ASP A 210 4.06 -9.13 -9.73
C ASP A 210 4.61 -9.56 -11.10
N GLU A 211 4.45 -10.83 -11.48
CA GLU A 211 4.85 -11.36 -12.79
C GLU A 211 3.88 -10.98 -13.91
N LEU A 212 2.66 -10.57 -13.58
CA LEU A 212 1.65 -10.17 -14.57
C LEU A 212 1.92 -8.74 -15.08
N PRO A 213 1.61 -8.42 -16.34
CA PRO A 213 1.65 -7.03 -16.81
C PRO A 213 0.57 -6.20 -16.12
N VAL A 214 0.80 -4.89 -15.96
CA VAL A 214 -0.25 -3.96 -15.55
C VAL A 214 -1.32 -3.83 -16.66
N PRO A 215 -2.62 -3.69 -16.33
CA PRO A 215 -3.19 -3.62 -14.99
C PRO A 215 -3.27 -4.98 -14.27
N ARG A 216 -2.92 -5.01 -12.98
CA ARG A 216 -2.94 -6.18 -12.10
C ARG A 216 -4.17 -6.16 -11.19
N ASP A 217 -4.52 -7.36 -10.72
CA ASP A 217 -5.54 -7.55 -9.71
C ASP A 217 -4.93 -7.63 -8.31
N LEU A 218 -5.70 -7.21 -7.33
CA LEU A 218 -5.45 -7.41 -5.92
C LEU A 218 -6.24 -8.63 -5.46
N TYR A 219 -5.55 -9.65 -4.98
CA TYR A 219 -6.16 -10.87 -4.47
C TYR A 219 -6.23 -10.80 -2.95
N VAL A 220 -7.39 -11.13 -2.39
CA VAL A 220 -7.61 -11.16 -0.94
C VAL A 220 -8.16 -12.51 -0.55
N GLU A 221 -7.56 -13.11 0.47
CA GLU A 221 -8.05 -14.35 1.07
C GLU A 221 -8.28 -14.13 2.56
N GLN A 222 -9.53 -14.30 2.98
CA GLN A 222 -9.96 -14.26 4.37
C GLN A 222 -10.18 -15.68 4.86
N ARG A 223 -9.53 -16.04 5.96
CA ARG A 223 -9.65 -17.36 6.57
C ARG A 223 -10.19 -17.23 7.99
N PRO A 224 -11.03 -18.18 8.42
CA PRO A 224 -11.39 -18.26 9.82
C PRO A 224 -10.18 -18.71 10.65
N LEU A 225 -9.97 -18.06 11.79
CA LEU A 225 -9.02 -18.50 12.80
C LEU A 225 -9.73 -19.19 13.96
N HIS A 226 -10.86 -18.64 14.40
CA HIS A 226 -11.67 -19.15 15.50
C HIS A 226 -13.16 -19.11 15.12
N GLY A 227 -13.89 -20.20 15.35
CA GLY A 227 -15.32 -20.33 14.98
C GLY A 227 -16.33 -19.84 16.02
N GLY A 228 -15.85 -19.23 17.12
CA GLY A 228 -16.67 -18.72 18.22
C GLY A 228 -17.47 -19.76 19.02
N LEU A 229 -18.11 -19.31 20.10
CA LEU A 229 -19.06 -20.08 20.92
C LEU A 229 -20.42 -20.14 20.20
N GLY A 230 -21.02 -21.33 20.15
CA GLY A 230 -22.37 -21.54 19.58
C GLY A 230 -22.39 -22.27 18.23
N GLY A 231 -21.24 -22.49 17.58
CA GLY A 231 -21.14 -23.34 16.37
C GLY A 231 -21.85 -22.83 15.12
N GLU A 232 -22.50 -21.66 15.18
CA GLU A 232 -23.12 -21.02 14.02
C GLU A 232 -22.09 -20.21 13.23
N ALA A 233 -21.69 -20.77 12.07
CA ALA A 233 -21.24 -20.18 10.79
C ALA A 233 -20.28 -18.98 10.70
N ILE A 234 -20.10 -18.13 11.72
CA ILE A 234 -19.12 -17.05 11.72
C ILE A 234 -17.76 -17.70 12.02
N GLY A 235 -16.95 -17.86 10.97
CA GLY A 235 -15.65 -18.52 11.09
C GLY A 235 -15.59 -19.95 10.54
N SER A 236 -16.44 -20.31 9.57
CA SER A 236 -16.33 -21.60 8.84
C SER A 236 -16.21 -21.44 7.33
N GLU A 237 -15.90 -20.24 6.85
CA GLU A 237 -15.80 -19.95 5.42
C GLU A 237 -14.45 -19.32 5.09
N ILE A 238 -13.72 -19.91 4.15
CA ILE A 238 -12.64 -19.22 3.45
C ILE A 238 -13.28 -18.42 2.33
N ARG A 239 -13.06 -17.11 2.36
CA ARG A 239 -13.54 -16.17 1.34
C ARG A 239 -12.35 -15.66 0.54
N ARG A 240 -12.41 -15.81 -0.78
CA ARG A 240 -11.41 -15.33 -1.72
C ARG A 240 -12.05 -14.28 -2.60
N GLU A 241 -11.42 -13.12 -2.70
CA GLU A 241 -11.91 -12.00 -3.48
C GLU A 241 -10.83 -11.53 -4.45
N THR A 242 -11.26 -11.12 -5.62
CA THR A 242 -10.39 -10.44 -6.59
C THR A 242 -10.91 -9.03 -6.78
N TRP A 243 -10.00 -8.06 -6.65
CA TRP A 243 -10.29 -6.64 -6.75
C TRP A 243 -9.47 -6.02 -7.88
N ARG A 244 -10.09 -5.13 -8.64
CA ARG A 244 -9.45 -4.42 -9.75
C ARG A 244 -9.71 -2.93 -9.64
N VAL A 245 -8.68 -2.14 -9.91
CA VAL A 245 -8.87 -0.69 -10.02
C VAL A 245 -9.48 -0.34 -11.37
N ARG A 246 -10.65 0.31 -11.38
CA ARG A 246 -11.31 0.86 -12.56
C ARG A 246 -11.75 2.28 -12.28
N GLN A 247 -11.43 3.23 -13.16
CA GLN A 247 -11.87 4.63 -13.03
C GLN A 247 -11.64 5.23 -11.63
N ARG A 248 -10.50 4.94 -10.99
CA ARG A 248 -10.16 5.36 -9.60
C ARG A 248 -10.97 4.69 -8.48
N VAL A 249 -11.66 3.59 -8.76
CA VAL A 249 -12.40 2.79 -7.78
C VAL A 249 -11.76 1.40 -7.68
N LEU A 250 -11.53 0.91 -6.46
CA LEU A 250 -11.15 -0.47 -6.19
C LEU A 250 -12.43 -1.32 -6.19
N GLU A 251 -12.71 -1.96 -7.32
CA GLU A 251 -13.93 -2.73 -7.54
C GLU A 251 -13.69 -4.21 -7.28
N ARG A 252 -14.59 -4.86 -6.54
CA ARG A 252 -14.58 -6.32 -6.40
C ARG A 252 -15.16 -6.95 -7.65
N ILE A 253 -14.34 -7.74 -8.35
CA ILE A 253 -14.71 -8.37 -9.63
C ILE A 253 -15.03 -9.86 -9.51
N ASP A 254 -14.55 -10.52 -8.45
CA ASP A 254 -14.87 -11.92 -8.18
C ASP A 254 -14.92 -12.22 -6.68
N VAL A 255 -15.75 -13.19 -6.29
CA VAL A 255 -15.84 -13.73 -4.93
C VAL A 255 -16.08 -15.23 -4.98
N THR A 256 -15.16 -15.99 -4.42
CA THR A 256 -15.32 -17.43 -4.17
C THR A 256 -15.41 -17.70 -2.67
N ARG A 257 -16.28 -18.62 -2.29
CA ARG A 257 -16.53 -19.00 -0.90
C ARG A 257 -16.42 -20.51 -0.74
N GLU A 258 -15.66 -20.94 0.24
CA GLU A 258 -15.43 -22.35 0.54
C GLU A 258 -15.74 -22.61 2.01
N ARG A 259 -16.69 -23.50 2.28
CA ARG A 259 -16.97 -23.94 3.65
C ARG A 259 -15.88 -24.89 4.12
N VAL A 260 -15.36 -24.63 5.30
CA VAL A 260 -14.38 -25.44 6.00
C VAL A 260 -14.99 -25.93 7.31
N LEU A 261 -14.83 -27.22 7.60
CA LEU A 261 -15.20 -27.76 8.91
C LEU A 261 -14.31 -27.12 9.97
N PRO A 262 -14.86 -26.60 11.08
CA PRO A 262 -14.04 -25.98 12.12
C PRO A 262 -13.02 -26.99 12.65
N THR A 263 -11.76 -26.57 12.78
CA THR A 263 -10.78 -27.32 13.55
C THR A 263 -11.33 -27.46 14.98
N PRO A 264 -11.48 -28.67 15.53
CA PRO A 264 -12.03 -28.82 16.88
C PRO A 264 -11.21 -27.99 17.86
N ALA A 265 -11.88 -27.21 18.70
CA ALA A 265 -11.22 -26.45 19.75
C ALA A 265 -10.31 -27.39 20.56
N ALA A 266 -9.05 -27.00 20.76
CA ALA A 266 -8.15 -27.77 21.61
C ALA A 266 -8.82 -27.98 22.97
N PRO A 267 -8.83 -29.21 23.53
CA PRO A 267 -9.46 -29.44 24.82
C PRO A 267 -8.79 -28.54 25.85
N ARG A 268 -9.57 -27.67 26.49
CA ARG A 268 -9.11 -26.92 27.66
C ARG A 268 -8.68 -27.96 28.69
N ALA A 269 -7.39 -27.97 29.04
CA ALA A 269 -6.95 -28.65 30.25
C ALA A 269 -7.71 -28.01 31.42
N LEU A 270 -8.59 -28.79 32.04
CA LEU A 270 -9.25 -28.38 33.27
C LEU A 270 -8.18 -28.26 34.37
N PRO A 271 -8.26 -27.23 35.24
CA PRO A 271 -7.39 -27.12 36.41
C PRO A 271 -7.61 -28.28 37.40
#